data_AF-A0A1G6L4R9-F1
#
_entry.id   AF-A0A1G6L4R9-F1
#
_cell.length_a   1.000
_cell.length_b   1.000
_cell.length_c   1.000
_cell.angle_alpha   90.00
_cell.angle_beta   90.00
_cell.angle_gamma   90.00
#
_symmetry.space_group_name_H-M   'P 1'
#
loop_
_entity.id
_entity.type
_entity.pdbx_description
1 polymer ?
#
loop_
_entity_poly.entity_id
_entity_poly.type
_entity_poly.pdbx_seq_one_letter_code
_entity_poly.pdbx_strand_id
1 'polypeptide(L)'
;MTFREFSKEIDELILNSVRKNKTQNIIKKFLKGEITEIYSQESINLFINRLRKKAVRDFESIGNEIDLSGSVEEKINEIQRIFFPENLLDYEETIKHVRGKRRVEISKLDEPIIDNPYKEILITSNVLLTMPKNKENLPYEYKSKVDFEEKQKYWYDHPVPIDTPDSENEIIYGLTKLNDSVSVETNEKVTVVLSISCTHDSLNIIAKKYLRDILRTYDLENLNVYAFTEDDVEKMIDIVIKDDIKREETKKVIGVSGKYGRHYSFLKAVSVFWSYYIDPRIKATFKIDLDQVFDQRALHKYTGEFAFEIFKDKLWGSVGVHNGEEVQLGMIAGSLVNDYDIKKSLFEPDIKKDEITITYDKFIFNSQKPQYISTIAEMGTRYKKKDNPIIRYHVTGGTNGILVEDLIKYKPFTPSFIGRAEDQAFILSIIDKKIHGKYLRYYHNDKLVMRHDKHNLIKKP
;
A
#
# COMPACT_ATOMS: atom_id res chain seq x y z
N MET A 1 15.96 23.15 12.82
CA MET A 1 16.57 23.85 11.68
C MET A 1 15.82 25.14 11.44
N THR A 2 16.49 26.27 11.61
CA THR A 2 15.93 27.58 11.29
C THR A 2 15.82 27.73 9.76
N PHE A 3 14.92 28.58 9.27
CA PHE A 3 14.79 28.85 7.84
C PHE A 3 16.12 29.29 7.19
N ARG A 4 16.99 29.93 8.00
CA ARG A 4 18.33 30.37 7.59
C ARG A 4 19.29 29.21 7.39
N GLU A 5 19.24 28.19 8.23
CA GLU A 5 20.04 26.97 8.10
C GLU A 5 19.57 26.13 6.91
N PHE A 6 18.25 25.96 6.75
CA PHE A 6 17.63 25.26 5.61
C PHE A 6 17.98 25.93 4.27
N SER A 7 17.94 27.26 4.21
CA SER A 7 18.30 28.02 3.01
C SER A 7 19.76 27.83 2.61
N LYS A 8 20.66 27.69 3.58
CA LYS A 8 22.10 27.52 3.34
C LYS A 8 22.40 26.13 2.78
N GLU A 9 21.71 25.12 3.29
CA GLU A 9 21.82 23.72 2.84
C GLU A 9 21.26 23.53 1.41
N ILE A 10 20.13 24.17 1.09
CA ILE A 10 19.57 24.17 -0.26
C ILE A 10 20.51 24.89 -1.25
N ASP A 11 21.16 25.99 -0.84
CA ASP A 11 22.12 26.71 -1.70
C ASP A 11 23.34 25.82 -2.02
N GLU A 12 23.88 25.10 -1.03
CA GLU A 12 24.98 24.15 -1.22
C GLU A 12 24.60 22.95 -2.12
N LEU A 13 23.41 22.38 -1.95
CA LEU A 13 22.89 21.31 -2.81
C LEU A 13 22.69 21.76 -4.26
N ILE A 14 22.20 22.98 -4.47
CA ILE A 14 22.03 23.54 -5.81
C ILE A 14 23.38 23.86 -6.46
N LEU A 15 24.36 24.34 -5.68
CA LEU A 15 25.72 24.64 -6.14
C LEU A 15 26.46 23.40 -6.66
N ASN A 16 26.29 22.27 -5.97
CA ASN A 16 26.93 20.99 -6.26
C ASN A 16 26.20 20.16 -7.34
N SER A 17 25.04 20.61 -7.83
CA SER A 17 24.31 19.90 -8.89
C SER A 17 25.00 19.98 -10.28
N VAL A 18 25.11 18.82 -10.95
CA VAL A 18 25.87 18.66 -12.22
C VAL A 18 25.17 19.33 -13.42
N ARG A 19 23.85 19.51 -13.38
CA ARG A 19 23.06 20.25 -14.38
C ARG A 19 22.24 21.33 -13.70
N LYS A 20 22.52 22.58 -14.04
CA LYS A 20 21.82 23.76 -13.53
C LYS A 20 20.71 24.15 -14.51
N ASN A 21 19.47 23.81 -14.19
CA ASN A 21 18.31 24.27 -14.94
C ASN A 21 17.91 25.69 -14.52
N LYS A 22 17.02 26.32 -15.30
CA LYS A 22 16.60 27.71 -15.10
C LYS A 22 16.02 27.96 -13.70
N THR A 23 15.25 27.02 -13.18
CA THR A 23 14.62 27.11 -11.85
C THR A 23 15.65 27.07 -10.73
N GLN A 24 16.64 26.19 -10.82
CA GLN A 24 17.73 26.11 -9.83
C GLN A 24 18.54 27.41 -9.75
N ASN A 25 18.81 28.06 -10.89
CA ASN A 25 19.50 29.35 -10.91
C ASN A 25 18.67 30.48 -10.27
N ILE A 26 17.34 30.46 -10.42
CA ILE A 26 16.45 31.45 -9.81
C ILE A 26 16.38 31.25 -8.29
N ILE A 27 16.19 30.00 -7.84
CA ILE A 27 16.18 29.67 -6.41
C ILE A 27 17.50 30.07 -5.75
N LYS A 28 18.64 29.80 -6.40
CA LYS A 28 19.96 30.24 -5.94
C LYS A 28 20.04 31.76 -5.73
N LYS A 29 19.59 32.56 -6.71
CA LYS A 29 19.57 34.02 -6.60
C LYS A 29 18.68 34.48 -5.44
N PHE A 30 17.53 33.83 -5.24
CA PHE A 30 16.61 34.13 -4.14
C PHE A 30 17.23 33.83 -2.78
N LEU A 31 17.86 32.65 -2.62
CA LEU A 31 18.50 32.24 -1.37
C LEU A 31 19.71 33.11 -1.01
N LYS A 32 20.41 33.65 -2.01
CA LYS A 32 21.50 34.63 -1.82
C LYS A 32 21.02 36.06 -1.54
N GLY A 33 19.70 36.31 -1.57
CA GLY A 33 19.12 37.64 -1.42
C GLY A 33 19.35 38.56 -2.63
N GLU A 34 19.79 38.02 -3.77
CA GLU A 34 19.98 38.79 -5.01
C GLU A 34 18.63 39.13 -5.68
N ILE A 35 17.59 38.35 -5.39
CA ILE A 35 16.20 38.64 -5.75
C ILE A 35 15.30 38.39 -4.53
N THR A 36 14.26 39.20 -4.35
CA THR A 36 13.34 39.13 -3.21
C THR A 36 12.10 38.28 -3.48
N GLU A 37 11.89 37.85 -4.73
CA GLU A 37 10.78 36.99 -5.16
C GLU A 37 11.29 35.96 -6.18
N ILE A 38 10.93 34.69 -6.01
CA ILE A 38 11.32 33.59 -6.94
C ILE A 38 10.61 33.76 -8.29
N TYR A 39 9.36 34.20 -8.26
CA TYR A 39 8.59 34.62 -9.41
C TYR A 39 7.98 35.96 -9.06
N SER A 40 8.17 36.97 -9.92
CA SER A 40 7.44 38.23 -9.73
C SER A 40 5.94 37.96 -9.73
N GLN A 41 5.15 38.79 -9.03
CA GLN A 41 3.68 38.73 -9.14
C GLN A 41 3.22 38.75 -10.61
N GLU A 42 3.95 39.47 -11.47
CA GLU A 42 3.74 39.48 -12.92
C GLU A 42 3.99 38.12 -13.58
N SER A 43 4.99 37.35 -13.16
CA SER A 43 5.28 35.99 -13.65
C SER A 43 4.22 34.98 -13.22
N ILE A 44 3.72 35.08 -11.98
CA ILE A 44 2.59 34.27 -11.49
C ILE A 44 1.33 34.62 -12.28
N ASN A 45 1.05 35.92 -12.46
CA ASN A 45 -0.07 36.39 -13.25
C ASN A 45 0.05 35.92 -14.71
N LEU A 46 1.25 35.91 -15.30
CA LEU A 46 1.51 35.37 -16.64
C LEU A 46 1.27 33.86 -16.70
N PHE A 47 1.69 33.09 -15.69
CA PHE A 47 1.42 31.65 -15.62
C PHE A 47 -0.07 31.36 -15.47
N ILE A 48 -0.76 32.03 -14.56
CA ILE A 48 -2.22 31.93 -14.40
C ILE A 48 -2.93 32.36 -15.68
N ASN A 49 -2.49 33.44 -16.34
CA ASN A 49 -3.04 33.85 -17.63
C ASN A 49 -2.75 32.84 -18.73
N ARG A 50 -1.61 32.14 -18.72
CA ARG A 50 -1.34 31.03 -19.66
C ARG A 50 -2.23 29.83 -19.37
N LEU A 51 -2.43 29.47 -18.12
CA LEU A 51 -3.37 28.41 -17.72
C LEU A 51 -4.80 28.79 -18.12
N ARG A 52 -5.25 30.02 -17.87
CA ARG A 52 -6.56 30.53 -18.30
C ARG A 52 -6.67 30.51 -19.83
N LYS A 53 -5.67 31.00 -20.56
CA LYS A 53 -5.65 30.93 -22.03
C LYS A 53 -5.58 29.49 -22.54
N LYS A 54 -4.96 28.56 -21.81
CA LYS A 54 -4.98 27.13 -22.15
C LYS A 54 -6.37 26.56 -21.88
N ALA A 55 -6.96 26.81 -20.72
CA ALA A 55 -8.30 26.36 -20.38
C ALA A 55 -9.36 26.95 -21.33
N VAL A 56 -9.25 28.21 -21.74
CA VAL A 56 -10.11 28.82 -22.76
C VAL A 56 -9.89 28.16 -24.12
N ARG A 57 -8.65 27.92 -24.54
CA ARG A 57 -8.37 27.19 -25.78
C ARG A 57 -8.84 25.75 -25.74
N ASP A 58 -8.66 25.05 -24.62
CA ASP A 58 -9.15 23.70 -24.40
C ASP A 58 -10.68 23.72 -24.44
N PHE A 59 -11.33 24.69 -23.80
CA PHE A 59 -12.79 24.88 -23.83
C PHE A 59 -13.32 25.22 -25.22
N GLU A 60 -12.64 26.09 -25.98
CA GLU A 60 -12.97 26.40 -27.38
C GLU A 60 -12.72 25.19 -28.29
N SER A 61 -11.62 24.45 -28.10
CA SER A 61 -11.33 23.20 -28.83
C SER A 61 -12.40 22.16 -28.56
N ILE A 62 -12.74 21.95 -27.28
CA ILE A 62 -13.83 21.08 -26.83
C ILE A 62 -15.16 21.57 -27.43
N GLY A 63 -15.45 22.87 -27.38
CA GLY A 63 -16.68 23.43 -27.94
C GLY A 63 -16.78 23.32 -29.47
N ASN A 64 -15.65 23.28 -30.17
CA ASN A 64 -15.58 23.08 -31.63
C ASN A 64 -15.55 21.60 -32.04
N GLU A 65 -15.07 20.71 -31.16
CA GLU A 65 -14.97 19.26 -31.39
C GLU A 65 -16.23 18.51 -30.93
N ILE A 66 -16.95 19.01 -29.92
CA ILE A 66 -18.20 18.41 -29.48
C ILE A 66 -19.29 18.72 -30.50
N ASP A 67 -19.50 17.78 -31.41
CA ASP A 67 -20.73 17.72 -32.21
C ASP A 67 -21.88 17.18 -31.35
N LEU A 68 -22.67 18.08 -30.78
CA LEU A 68 -23.91 17.71 -30.09
C LEU A 68 -25.09 17.50 -31.06
N SER A 69 -24.85 17.44 -32.36
CA SER A 69 -25.84 16.96 -33.32
C SER A 69 -25.72 15.43 -33.40
N GLY A 70 -26.83 14.74 -33.15
CA GLY A 70 -26.83 13.29 -32.99
C GLY A 70 -27.80 12.81 -31.93
N SER A 71 -27.90 11.50 -31.81
CA SER A 71 -28.63 10.81 -30.75
C SER A 71 -28.06 11.14 -29.36
N VAL A 72 -28.84 10.88 -28.31
CA VAL A 72 -28.38 11.08 -26.92
C VAL A 72 -27.12 10.25 -26.63
N GLU A 73 -26.99 9.07 -27.22
CA GLU A 73 -25.87 8.14 -27.03
C GLU A 73 -24.57 8.66 -27.66
N GLU A 74 -24.64 9.23 -28.86
CA GLU A 74 -23.47 9.84 -29.53
C GLU A 74 -22.92 11.02 -28.71
N LYS A 75 -23.81 11.85 -28.15
CA LYS A 75 -23.40 12.98 -27.28
C LYS A 75 -22.73 12.50 -26.00
N ILE A 76 -23.26 11.44 -25.38
CA ILE A 76 -22.66 10.84 -24.19
C ILE A 76 -21.27 10.31 -24.50
N ASN A 77 -21.11 9.61 -25.63
CA ASN A 77 -19.81 9.08 -26.05
C ASN A 77 -18.79 10.19 -26.26
N GLU A 78 -19.15 11.29 -26.94
CA GLU A 78 -18.23 12.42 -27.14
C GLU A 78 -17.83 13.10 -25.82
N ILE A 79 -18.78 13.29 -24.89
CA ILE A 79 -18.45 13.78 -23.54
C ILE A 79 -17.47 12.82 -22.83
N GLN A 80 -17.72 11.52 -22.90
CA GLN A 80 -16.83 10.51 -22.30
C GLN A 80 -15.44 10.51 -22.93
N ARG A 81 -15.31 10.66 -24.25
CA ARG A 81 -14.00 10.73 -24.93
C ARG A 81 -13.11 11.84 -24.37
N ILE A 82 -13.72 12.96 -24.00
CA ILE A 82 -13.00 14.15 -23.55
C ILE A 82 -12.69 14.07 -22.06
N PHE A 83 -13.69 13.74 -21.24
CA PHE A 83 -13.55 13.84 -19.79
C PHE A 83 -13.11 12.55 -19.12
N PHE A 84 -13.49 11.39 -19.67
CA PHE A 84 -13.22 10.09 -19.06
C PHE A 84 -13.23 8.95 -20.10
N PRO A 85 -12.23 8.90 -21.00
CA PRO A 85 -12.20 7.97 -22.12
C PRO A 85 -12.22 6.49 -21.68
N GLU A 86 -11.85 6.20 -20.43
CA GLU A 86 -11.95 4.88 -19.82
C GLU A 86 -13.39 4.32 -19.81
N ASN A 87 -14.39 5.19 -19.87
CA ASN A 87 -15.79 4.76 -20.02
C ASN A 87 -16.08 4.04 -21.33
N LEU A 88 -15.26 4.28 -22.36
CA LEU A 88 -15.44 3.73 -23.69
C LEU A 88 -14.68 2.41 -23.89
N LEU A 89 -13.91 1.98 -22.89
CA LEU A 89 -13.19 0.72 -22.95
C LEU A 89 -14.17 -0.45 -23.06
N ASP A 90 -13.95 -1.35 -24.00
CA ASP A 90 -14.62 -2.64 -23.97
C ASP A 90 -14.07 -3.48 -22.80
N TYR A 91 -14.97 -4.07 -22.01
CA TYR A 91 -14.56 -4.83 -20.83
C TYR A 91 -13.67 -6.03 -21.22
N GLU A 92 -14.14 -6.88 -22.14
CA GLU A 92 -13.50 -8.16 -22.43
C GLU A 92 -12.20 -7.97 -23.24
N GLU A 93 -12.22 -7.10 -24.25
CA GLU A 93 -11.06 -6.78 -25.07
C GLU A 93 -9.95 -6.16 -24.21
N THR A 94 -10.31 -5.19 -23.37
CA THR A 94 -9.33 -4.52 -22.50
C THR A 94 -8.75 -5.48 -21.48
N ILE A 95 -9.57 -6.32 -20.85
CA ILE A 95 -9.10 -7.36 -19.91
C ILE A 95 -8.11 -8.30 -20.60
N LYS A 96 -8.45 -8.80 -21.80
CA LYS A 96 -7.59 -9.69 -22.57
C LYS A 96 -6.27 -9.03 -22.96
N HIS A 97 -6.32 -7.78 -23.41
CA HIS A 97 -5.15 -6.99 -23.79
C HIS A 97 -4.22 -6.74 -22.60
N VAL A 98 -4.77 -6.31 -21.48
CA VAL A 98 -4.02 -6.05 -20.24
C VAL A 98 -3.34 -7.32 -19.75
N ARG A 99 -4.05 -8.46 -19.73
CA ARG A 99 -3.47 -9.76 -19.38
C ARG A 99 -2.32 -10.13 -20.32
N GLY A 100 -2.52 -9.99 -21.64
CA GLY A 100 -1.49 -10.27 -22.65
C GLY A 100 -0.23 -9.44 -22.43
N LYS A 101 -0.38 -8.13 -22.21
CA LYS A 101 0.73 -7.20 -21.96
C LYS A 101 1.48 -7.45 -20.66
N ARG A 102 0.94 -8.23 -19.73
CA ARG A 102 1.53 -8.47 -18.41
C ARG A 102 2.10 -9.88 -18.24
N ARG A 103 1.97 -10.75 -19.25
CA ARG A 103 2.50 -12.11 -19.19
C ARG A 103 4.02 -12.12 -19.05
N VAL A 104 4.52 -13.02 -18.22
CA VAL A 104 5.95 -13.24 -18.01
C VAL A 104 6.30 -14.64 -18.45
N GLU A 105 7.23 -14.76 -19.38
CA GLU A 105 7.78 -16.05 -19.76
C GLU A 105 8.80 -16.50 -18.72
N ILE A 106 8.51 -17.56 -17.97
CA ILE A 106 9.43 -18.04 -16.94
C ILE A 106 10.66 -18.66 -17.60
N SER A 107 11.83 -18.06 -17.37
CA SER A 107 13.10 -18.51 -17.93
C SER A 107 13.75 -19.57 -17.06
N LYS A 108 13.54 -19.50 -15.74
CA LYS A 108 14.06 -20.47 -14.77
C LYS A 108 13.08 -20.65 -13.61
N LEU A 109 12.65 -21.88 -13.39
CA LEU A 109 11.89 -22.28 -12.20
C LEU A 109 12.82 -23.07 -11.28
N ASP A 110 13.14 -22.51 -10.13
CA ASP A 110 13.97 -23.13 -9.11
C ASP A 110 13.10 -23.81 -8.02
N GLU A 111 13.75 -24.39 -7.01
CA GLU A 111 13.04 -24.80 -5.80
C GLU A 111 12.46 -23.59 -5.05
N PRO A 112 11.37 -23.77 -4.28
CA PRO A 112 10.78 -22.69 -3.50
C PRO A 112 11.83 -22.04 -2.58
N ILE A 113 11.88 -20.71 -2.60
CA ILE A 113 12.75 -19.96 -1.66
C ILE A 113 12.22 -20.11 -0.23
N ILE A 114 10.89 -20.10 -0.08
CA ILE A 114 10.19 -20.38 1.16
C ILE A 114 9.86 -21.87 1.23
N ASP A 115 10.46 -22.55 2.20
CA ASP A 115 10.15 -23.95 2.51
C ASP A 115 9.29 -24.07 3.77
N ASN A 116 9.63 -23.32 4.83
CA ASN A 116 8.82 -23.27 6.05
C ASN A 116 8.22 -21.86 6.22
N PRO A 117 7.04 -21.59 5.66
CA PRO A 117 6.44 -20.26 5.72
C PRO A 117 6.15 -19.77 7.15
N TYR A 118 5.98 -20.68 8.12
CA TYR A 118 5.70 -20.32 9.51
C TYR A 118 6.91 -19.72 10.24
N LYS A 119 8.13 -20.08 9.81
CA LYS A 119 9.40 -19.60 10.39
C LYS A 119 10.17 -18.65 9.48
N GLU A 120 9.87 -18.65 8.19
CA GLU A 120 10.64 -17.91 7.18
C GLU A 120 9.93 -16.64 6.69
N ILE A 121 8.65 -16.45 7.03
CA ILE A 121 7.89 -15.24 6.69
C ILE A 121 7.59 -14.43 7.95
N LEU A 122 7.92 -13.14 7.90
CA LEU A 122 7.47 -12.16 8.88
C LEU A 122 6.12 -11.58 8.44
N ILE A 123 5.06 -11.87 9.18
CA ILE A 123 3.76 -11.23 8.94
C ILE A 123 3.78 -9.82 9.52
N THR A 124 3.28 -8.85 8.76
CA THR A 124 3.28 -7.44 9.15
C THR A 124 1.89 -6.83 9.00
N SER A 125 1.51 -5.94 9.93
CA SER A 125 0.25 -5.21 9.85
C SER A 125 0.32 -3.88 10.58
N ASN A 126 -0.62 -2.98 10.26
CA ASN A 126 -0.77 -1.71 10.95
C ASN A 126 -1.85 -1.82 12.04
N VAL A 127 -1.62 -1.15 13.16
CA VAL A 127 -2.59 -0.89 14.21
C VAL A 127 -2.79 0.61 14.27
N LEU A 128 -3.96 1.08 13.85
CA LEU A 128 -4.29 2.50 13.76
C LEU A 128 -5.22 2.84 14.91
N LEU A 129 -4.79 3.73 15.82
CA LEU A 129 -5.56 4.08 17.03
C LEU A 129 -5.99 5.54 17.01
N THR A 130 -7.21 5.80 17.50
CA THR A 130 -7.73 7.17 17.66
C THR A 130 -8.42 7.39 19.00
N MET A 131 -8.77 8.64 19.26
CA MET A 131 -9.47 9.07 20.47
C MET A 131 -10.77 8.28 20.66
N PRO A 132 -11.16 8.02 21.93
CA PRO A 132 -12.39 7.30 22.20
C PRO A 132 -13.60 8.09 21.71
N LYS A 133 -14.67 7.39 21.34
CA LYS A 133 -15.97 8.02 21.07
C LYS A 133 -16.58 8.56 22.37
N ASN A 134 -16.40 7.86 23.48
CA ASN A 134 -16.81 8.29 24.80
C ASN A 134 -15.69 8.07 25.82
N LYS A 135 -15.08 9.17 26.29
CA LYS A 135 -14.00 9.14 27.30
C LYS A 135 -14.40 8.42 28.59
N GLU A 136 -15.69 8.34 28.91
CA GLU A 136 -16.13 7.68 30.14
C GLU A 136 -15.95 6.17 30.14
N ASN A 137 -15.90 5.57 28.95
CA ASN A 137 -15.69 4.13 28.75
C ASN A 137 -14.25 3.69 29.05
N LEU A 138 -13.30 4.63 29.13
CA LEU A 138 -11.89 4.29 29.39
C LEU A 138 -11.63 4.05 30.88
N PRO A 139 -10.73 3.12 31.25
CA PRO A 139 -10.16 3.04 32.58
C PRO A 139 -9.53 4.38 33.04
N TYR A 140 -9.65 4.71 34.33
CA TYR A 140 -9.08 5.93 34.91
C TYR A 140 -7.58 6.09 34.62
N GLU A 141 -6.84 4.98 34.60
CA GLU A 141 -5.41 4.99 34.29
C GLU A 141 -5.08 5.49 32.88
N TYR A 142 -5.98 5.34 31.91
CA TYR A 142 -5.84 5.91 30.58
C TYR A 142 -6.35 7.34 30.55
N LYS A 143 -7.51 7.62 31.16
CA LYS A 143 -8.06 8.99 31.25
C LYS A 143 -7.05 9.99 31.82
N SER A 144 -6.25 9.58 32.81
CA SER A 144 -5.25 10.43 33.45
C SER A 144 -4.03 10.77 32.57
N LYS A 145 -3.85 10.10 31.43
CA LYS A 145 -2.67 10.25 30.55
C LYS A 145 -3.00 10.78 29.16
N VAL A 146 -4.26 10.73 28.77
CA VAL A 146 -4.74 11.19 27.45
C VAL A 146 -5.19 12.64 27.57
N ASP A 147 -4.71 13.50 26.68
CA ASP A 147 -5.21 14.86 26.55
C ASP A 147 -6.39 14.86 25.59
N PHE A 148 -7.61 14.90 26.14
CA PHE A 148 -8.84 14.84 25.34
C PHE A 148 -9.13 16.13 24.55
N GLU A 149 -8.43 17.23 24.86
CA GLU A 149 -8.55 18.50 24.12
C GLU A 149 -7.45 18.61 23.03
N GLU A 150 -6.57 17.61 22.93
CA GLU A 150 -5.52 17.54 21.93
C GLU A 150 -6.12 17.51 20.51
N LYS A 151 -5.54 18.31 19.60
CA LYS A 151 -5.94 18.29 18.20
C LYS A 151 -5.34 17.09 17.47
N GLN A 152 -6.17 16.44 16.66
CA GLN A 152 -5.71 15.38 15.75
C GLN A 152 -4.57 15.87 14.86
N LYS A 153 -3.48 15.09 14.84
CA LYS A 153 -2.26 15.38 14.10
C LYS A 153 -2.12 14.55 12.83
N TYR A 154 -2.65 13.32 12.85
CA TYR A 154 -2.55 12.38 11.74
C TYR A 154 -3.92 11.89 11.29
N TRP A 155 -4.06 11.65 9.98
CA TRP A 155 -5.29 11.16 9.36
C TRP A 155 -5.02 9.79 8.77
N TYR A 156 -5.60 8.78 9.40
CA TYR A 156 -5.56 7.41 8.96
C TYR A 156 -6.93 6.99 8.42
N ASP A 157 -6.92 6.03 7.51
CA ASP A 157 -8.09 5.31 7.05
C ASP A 157 -8.54 4.37 8.19
N HIS A 158 -9.79 4.50 8.61
CA HIS A 158 -10.44 3.63 9.60
C HIS A 158 -9.66 3.40 10.93
N PRO A 159 -9.15 4.43 11.64
CA PRO A 159 -8.48 4.19 12.92
C PRO A 159 -9.47 3.72 13.99
N VAL A 160 -9.04 2.79 14.84
CA VAL A 160 -9.83 2.18 15.93
C VAL A 160 -9.86 3.12 17.14
N PRO A 161 -11.05 3.58 17.56
CA PRO A 161 -11.21 4.25 18.86
C PRO A 161 -10.78 3.34 20.00
N ILE A 162 -10.03 3.87 20.97
CA ILE A 162 -9.53 3.07 22.11
C ILE A 162 -10.62 2.64 23.11
N ASP A 163 -11.87 3.06 22.91
CA ASP A 163 -13.05 2.58 23.64
C ASP A 163 -13.94 1.63 22.82
N THR A 164 -13.47 1.19 21.65
CA THR A 164 -14.21 0.24 20.81
C THR A 164 -14.43 -1.08 21.54
N PRO A 165 -15.68 -1.58 21.63
CA PRO A 165 -15.95 -2.89 22.20
C PRO A 165 -15.21 -4.00 21.46
N ASP A 166 -14.81 -5.03 22.18
CA ASP A 166 -14.08 -6.18 21.63
C ASP A 166 -14.71 -6.80 20.37
N SER A 167 -16.05 -6.87 20.32
CA SER A 167 -16.79 -7.43 19.17
C SER A 167 -16.67 -6.60 17.87
N GLU A 168 -16.24 -5.35 17.97
CA GLU A 168 -16.07 -4.40 16.86
C GLU A 168 -14.59 -4.02 16.68
N ASN A 169 -13.69 -4.59 17.48
CA ASN A 169 -12.28 -4.24 17.47
C ASN A 169 -11.55 -5.07 16.40
N GLU A 170 -11.22 -4.43 15.28
CA GLU A 170 -10.53 -5.08 14.15
C GLU A 170 -9.18 -5.70 14.56
N ILE A 171 -8.52 -5.18 15.59
CA ILE A 171 -7.21 -5.68 16.03
C ILE A 171 -7.38 -7.06 16.67
N ILE A 172 -8.36 -7.18 17.58
CA ILE A 172 -8.74 -8.46 18.18
C ILE A 172 -9.20 -9.41 17.07
N TYR A 173 -10.07 -8.94 16.18
CA TYR A 173 -10.61 -9.74 15.10
C TYR A 173 -9.51 -10.32 14.19
N GLY A 174 -8.65 -9.47 13.63
CA GLY A 174 -7.61 -9.88 12.70
C GLY A 174 -6.60 -10.84 13.32
N LEU A 175 -6.16 -10.57 14.55
CA LEU A 175 -5.19 -11.44 15.23
C LEU A 175 -5.79 -12.79 15.63
N THR A 176 -7.02 -12.81 16.15
CA THR A 176 -7.68 -14.09 16.49
C THR A 176 -7.96 -14.91 15.24
N LYS A 177 -8.39 -14.27 14.13
CA LYS A 177 -8.59 -14.96 12.85
C LYS A 177 -7.30 -15.47 12.24
N LEU A 178 -6.21 -14.71 12.32
CA LEU A 178 -4.90 -15.20 11.89
C LEU A 178 -4.43 -16.39 12.76
N ASN A 179 -4.63 -16.32 14.07
CA ASN A 179 -4.32 -17.43 14.99
C ASN A 179 -5.10 -18.70 14.62
N ASP A 180 -6.40 -18.57 14.36
CA ASP A 180 -7.26 -19.65 13.88
C ASP A 180 -6.77 -20.21 12.54
N SER A 181 -6.37 -19.34 11.60
CA SER A 181 -5.86 -19.77 10.30
C SER A 181 -4.56 -20.55 10.41
N VAL A 182 -3.66 -20.17 11.32
CA VAL A 182 -2.38 -20.87 11.54
C VAL A 182 -2.60 -22.24 12.18
N SER A 183 -3.49 -22.34 13.16
CA SER A 183 -3.75 -23.60 13.89
C SER A 183 -4.33 -24.71 13.04
N VAL A 184 -4.96 -24.36 11.91
CA VAL A 184 -5.45 -25.34 10.91
C VAL A 184 -4.30 -26.05 10.21
N GLU A 185 -3.18 -25.35 9.98
CA GLU A 185 -2.08 -25.86 9.15
C GLU A 185 -0.92 -26.42 9.98
N THR A 186 -0.67 -25.87 11.17
CA THR A 186 0.55 -26.17 11.92
C THR A 186 0.39 -25.93 13.42
N ASN A 187 1.27 -26.55 14.22
CA ASN A 187 1.49 -26.23 15.63
C ASN A 187 2.68 -25.27 15.83
N GLU A 188 3.32 -24.83 14.75
CA GLU A 188 4.39 -23.84 14.79
C GLU A 188 3.83 -22.42 14.93
N LYS A 189 4.58 -21.55 15.63
CA LYS A 189 4.17 -20.16 15.82
C LYS A 189 4.63 -19.27 14.68
N VAL A 190 3.72 -18.46 14.16
CA VAL A 190 4.02 -17.41 13.16
C VAL A 190 4.40 -16.12 13.86
N THR A 191 5.45 -15.45 13.37
CA THR A 191 5.86 -14.15 13.91
C THR A 191 5.09 -13.02 13.24
N VAL A 192 4.46 -12.17 14.05
CA VAL A 192 3.66 -11.02 13.61
C VAL A 192 4.24 -9.73 14.18
N VAL A 193 4.51 -8.76 13.32
CA VAL A 193 4.95 -7.41 13.68
C VAL A 193 3.85 -6.40 13.39
N LEU A 194 3.48 -5.66 14.43
CA LEU A 194 2.48 -4.61 14.40
C LEU A 194 3.16 -3.23 14.50
N SER A 195 2.90 -2.34 13.55
CA SER A 195 3.18 -0.91 13.69
C SER A 195 2.01 -0.25 14.41
N ILE A 196 2.28 0.45 15.52
CA ILE A 196 1.26 1.18 16.26
C ILE A 196 1.33 2.66 15.87
N SER A 197 0.24 3.14 15.26
CA SER A 197 0.12 4.52 14.78
C SER A 197 -1.07 5.18 15.45
N CYS A 198 -0.82 6.27 16.18
CA CYS A 198 -1.88 7.03 16.83
C CYS A 198 -2.21 8.31 16.06
N THR A 199 -3.48 8.71 16.04
CA THR A 199 -3.91 9.98 15.42
C THR A 199 -3.51 11.22 16.23
N HIS A 200 -3.21 11.03 17.52
CA HIS A 200 -2.87 12.04 18.51
C HIS A 200 -1.59 11.64 19.27
N ASP A 201 -0.78 12.60 19.70
CA ASP A 201 0.50 12.32 20.35
C ASP A 201 0.28 11.73 21.77
N SER A 202 -0.71 12.19 22.53
CA SER A 202 -1.00 11.69 23.88
C SER A 202 -1.40 10.21 23.92
N LEU A 203 -2.00 9.69 22.84
CA LEU A 203 -2.33 8.28 22.71
C LEU A 203 -1.10 7.38 22.63
N ASN A 204 0.02 7.86 22.08
CA ASN A 204 1.26 7.07 21.99
C ASN A 204 1.74 6.60 23.37
N ILE A 205 1.49 7.39 24.41
CA ILE A 205 1.88 7.09 25.80
C ILE A 205 1.22 5.80 26.31
N ILE A 206 -0.03 5.55 25.90
CA ILE A 206 -0.81 4.41 26.38
C ILE A 206 -0.93 3.28 25.35
N ALA A 207 -0.63 3.53 24.08
CA ALA A 207 -0.94 2.65 22.94
C ALA A 207 -0.48 1.19 23.13
N LYS A 208 0.76 0.97 23.55
CA LYS A 208 1.28 -0.38 23.83
C LYS A 208 0.57 -1.08 24.98
N LYS A 209 0.29 -0.33 26.04
CA LYS A 209 -0.37 -0.87 27.22
C LYS A 209 -1.82 -1.24 26.87
N TYR A 210 -2.52 -0.34 26.19
CA TYR A 210 -3.85 -0.60 25.65
C TYR A 210 -3.88 -1.89 24.82
N LEU A 211 -2.97 -2.02 23.84
CA LEU A 211 -2.89 -3.22 23.01
C LEU A 211 -2.64 -4.49 23.83
N ARG A 212 -1.75 -4.44 24.82
CA ARG A 212 -1.49 -5.57 25.72
C ARG A 212 -2.73 -5.93 26.53
N ASP A 213 -3.44 -4.94 27.05
CA ASP A 213 -4.57 -5.15 27.94
C ASP A 213 -5.77 -5.74 27.18
N ILE A 214 -6.06 -5.27 25.97
CA ILE A 214 -7.14 -5.83 25.14
C ILE A 214 -6.82 -7.25 24.63
N LEU A 215 -5.54 -7.58 24.38
CA LEU A 215 -5.16 -8.89 23.86
C LEU A 215 -4.95 -9.94 24.95
N ARG A 216 -4.82 -9.53 26.22
CA ARG A 216 -4.52 -10.46 27.34
C ARG A 216 -5.58 -11.54 27.55
N THR A 217 -6.82 -11.27 27.15
CA THR A 217 -7.97 -12.17 27.30
C THR A 217 -8.17 -13.10 26.11
N TYR A 218 -7.36 -12.95 25.05
CA TYR A 218 -7.48 -13.73 23.82
C TYR A 218 -6.37 -14.76 23.72
N ASP A 219 -6.74 -15.95 23.27
CA ASP A 219 -5.79 -17.00 22.96
C ASP A 219 -5.15 -16.74 21.59
N LEU A 220 -3.86 -16.40 21.62
CA LEU A 220 -3.02 -16.18 20.45
C LEU A 220 -1.83 -17.15 20.46
N GLU A 221 -2.03 -18.38 20.96
CA GLU A 221 -0.95 -19.36 21.15
C GLU A 221 -0.13 -19.66 19.90
N ASN A 222 -0.71 -19.52 18.70
CA ASN A 222 -0.06 -19.79 17.42
C ASN A 222 0.68 -18.57 16.86
N LEU A 223 0.69 -17.43 17.57
CA LEU A 223 1.33 -16.20 17.13
C LEU A 223 2.37 -15.71 18.14
N ASN A 224 3.49 -15.21 17.61
CA ASN A 224 4.43 -14.38 18.35
C ASN A 224 4.23 -12.92 17.93
N VAL A 225 3.46 -12.16 18.72
CA VAL A 225 3.06 -10.79 18.39
C VAL A 225 4.04 -9.77 19.00
N TYR A 226 4.62 -8.93 18.15
CA TYR A 226 5.49 -7.83 18.54
C TYR A 226 4.91 -6.51 18.05
N ALA A 227 4.82 -5.52 18.91
CA ALA A 227 4.23 -4.23 18.58
C ALA A 227 5.22 -3.08 18.78
N PHE A 228 5.35 -2.23 17.77
CA PHE A 228 6.33 -1.15 17.70
C PHE A 228 5.63 0.21 17.62
N THR A 229 5.95 1.08 18.57
CA THR A 229 5.61 2.50 18.52
C THR A 229 6.72 3.28 17.82
N GLU A 230 6.45 4.54 17.55
CA GLU A 230 7.42 5.47 16.98
C GLU A 230 8.77 5.46 17.71
N ASP A 231 8.71 5.59 19.04
CA ASP A 231 9.91 5.55 19.91
C ASP A 231 10.73 4.26 19.78
N ASP A 232 10.10 3.11 19.50
CA ASP A 232 10.86 1.87 19.33
C ASP A 232 11.55 1.85 17.98
N VAL A 233 10.87 2.31 16.94
CA VAL A 233 11.43 2.35 15.59
C VAL A 233 12.60 3.31 15.54
N GLU A 234 12.51 4.46 16.20
CA GLU A 234 13.65 5.37 16.34
C GLU A 234 14.83 4.71 17.06
N LYS A 235 14.58 4.00 18.18
CA LYS A 235 15.64 3.25 18.89
C LYS A 235 16.25 2.15 18.01
N MET A 236 15.45 1.45 17.20
CA MET A 236 15.95 0.47 16.24
C MET A 236 16.86 1.12 15.20
N ILE A 237 16.44 2.26 14.64
CA ILE A 237 17.25 3.02 13.68
C ILE A 237 18.56 3.49 14.33
N ASP A 238 18.52 3.96 15.58
CA ASP A 238 19.70 4.39 16.32
C ASP A 238 20.69 3.24 16.63
N ILE A 239 20.17 2.02 16.80
CA ILE A 239 20.99 0.82 16.94
C ILE A 239 21.72 0.50 15.64
N VAL A 240 21.02 0.56 14.49
CA VAL A 240 21.55 0.12 13.19
C VAL A 240 22.43 1.18 12.52
N ILE A 241 22.04 2.44 12.58
CA ILE A 241 22.67 3.53 11.83
C ILE A 241 23.50 4.40 12.76
N LYS A 242 24.82 4.26 12.68
CA LYS A 242 25.77 5.01 13.52
C LYS A 242 26.08 6.42 13.01
N ASP A 243 25.89 6.65 11.72
CA ASP A 243 26.09 7.97 11.11
C ASP A 243 24.88 8.87 11.42
N ASP A 244 25.11 9.97 12.14
CA ASP A 244 24.05 10.84 12.64
C ASP A 244 23.19 11.44 11.51
N ILE A 245 23.79 11.83 10.38
CA ILE A 245 23.06 12.43 9.26
C ILE A 245 22.15 11.38 8.62
N LYS A 246 22.70 10.22 8.27
CA LYS A 246 21.92 9.12 7.69
C LYS A 246 20.84 8.62 8.63
N ARG A 247 21.09 8.64 9.94
CA ARG A 247 20.12 8.24 10.96
C ARG A 247 18.90 9.15 10.92
N GLU A 248 19.11 10.47 10.95
CA GLU A 248 18.03 11.45 10.87
C GLU A 248 17.31 11.45 9.51
N GLU A 249 18.03 11.21 8.41
CA GLU A 249 17.39 11.01 7.10
C GLU A 249 16.54 9.74 7.06
N THR A 250 17.02 8.64 7.67
CA THR A 250 16.28 7.38 7.73
C THR A 250 15.01 7.53 8.55
N LYS A 251 15.06 8.23 9.68
CA LYS A 251 13.87 8.56 10.49
C LYS A 251 12.81 9.30 9.69
N LYS A 252 13.17 10.10 8.67
CA LYS A 252 12.17 10.77 7.81
C LYS A 252 11.44 9.83 6.85
N VAL A 253 12.00 8.66 6.56
CA VAL A 253 11.47 7.69 5.57
C VAL A 253 10.91 6.44 6.23
N ILE A 254 11.43 6.05 7.39
CA ILE A 254 11.04 4.84 8.13
C ILE A 254 10.52 5.25 9.50
N GLY A 255 9.32 4.79 9.84
CA GLY A 255 8.65 5.03 11.11
C GLY A 255 7.18 4.65 11.04
N VAL A 256 6.46 4.76 12.16
CA VAL A 256 5.05 4.32 12.27
C VAL A 256 4.09 5.47 12.52
N SER A 257 4.59 6.68 12.73
CA SER A 257 3.78 7.90 12.81
C SER A 257 3.90 8.72 11.52
N GLY A 258 2.84 9.45 11.15
CA GLY A 258 2.85 10.32 9.97
C GLY A 258 2.03 9.80 8.80
N LYS A 259 2.59 9.93 7.59
CA LYS A 259 1.92 9.50 6.35
C LYS A 259 2.18 8.01 6.09
N TYR A 260 1.22 7.35 5.42
CA TYR A 260 1.28 5.92 5.09
C TYR A 260 2.57 5.48 4.39
N GLY A 261 3.19 6.33 3.57
CA GLY A 261 4.46 5.98 2.93
C GLY A 261 5.60 5.67 3.91
N ARG A 262 5.64 6.39 5.04
CA ARG A 262 6.63 6.14 6.10
C ARG A 262 6.36 4.81 6.82
N HIS A 263 5.08 4.52 7.06
CA HIS A 263 4.60 3.31 7.74
C HIS A 263 4.88 2.07 6.90
N TYR A 264 4.53 2.13 5.63
CA TYR A 264 4.72 1.02 4.70
C TYR A 264 6.20 0.71 4.51
N SER A 265 7.04 1.75 4.45
CA SER A 265 8.49 1.57 4.41
C SER A 265 9.02 0.86 5.66
N PHE A 266 8.50 1.18 6.86
CA PHE A 266 8.82 0.43 8.09
C PHE A 266 8.38 -1.03 8.03
N LEU A 267 7.13 -1.30 7.65
CA LEU A 267 6.59 -2.67 7.56
C LEU A 267 7.39 -3.57 6.61
N LYS A 268 8.04 -2.99 5.59
CA LYS A 268 8.98 -3.74 4.76
C LYS A 268 10.37 -3.83 5.41
N ALA A 269 10.94 -2.71 5.83
CA ALA A 269 12.30 -2.63 6.37
C ALA A 269 12.51 -3.45 7.64
N VAL A 270 11.48 -3.61 8.49
CA VAL A 270 11.58 -4.39 9.73
C VAL A 270 11.96 -5.85 9.47
N SER A 271 11.63 -6.40 8.31
CA SER A 271 12.02 -7.77 7.93
C SER A 271 13.52 -7.92 7.71
N VAL A 272 14.18 -6.89 7.16
CA VAL A 272 15.65 -6.86 7.04
C VAL A 272 16.26 -6.82 8.43
N PHE A 273 15.76 -5.93 9.31
CA PHE A 273 16.23 -5.90 10.70
C PHE A 273 16.06 -7.27 11.38
N TRP A 274 14.88 -7.89 11.24
CA TRP A 274 14.59 -9.19 11.85
C TRP A 274 15.55 -10.28 11.38
N SER A 275 15.76 -10.37 10.06
CA SER A 275 16.64 -11.39 9.46
C SER A 275 18.11 -11.25 9.90
N TYR A 276 18.60 -10.04 10.16
CA TYR A 276 19.99 -9.84 10.56
C TYR A 276 20.21 -9.94 12.07
N TYR A 277 19.26 -9.48 12.87
CA TYR A 277 19.49 -9.28 14.32
C TYR A 277 18.68 -10.19 15.23
N ILE A 278 17.59 -10.80 14.74
CA ILE A 278 16.66 -11.57 15.58
C ILE A 278 16.60 -13.04 15.13
N ASP A 279 16.27 -13.29 13.86
CA ASP A 279 16.13 -14.64 13.33
C ASP A 279 16.56 -14.71 11.85
N PRO A 280 17.74 -15.28 11.55
CA PRO A 280 18.27 -15.38 10.19
C PRO A 280 17.50 -16.34 9.28
N ARG A 281 16.50 -17.06 9.81
CA ARG A 281 15.61 -17.88 8.98
C ARG A 281 14.58 -17.05 8.24
N ILE A 282 14.33 -15.81 8.63
CA ILE A 282 13.38 -14.93 7.94
C ILE A 282 13.92 -14.58 6.54
N LYS A 283 13.18 -15.02 5.53
CA LYS A 283 13.48 -14.83 4.11
C LYS A 283 12.52 -13.88 3.41
N ALA A 284 11.35 -13.61 3.99
CA ALA A 284 10.36 -12.71 3.39
C ALA A 284 9.54 -11.95 4.42
N THR A 285 8.86 -10.90 3.95
CA THR A 285 7.77 -10.24 4.67
C THR A 285 6.49 -10.28 3.86
N PHE A 286 5.37 -10.45 4.55
CA PHE A 286 4.04 -10.41 3.97
C PHE A 286 3.15 -9.49 4.81
N LYS A 287 2.53 -8.49 4.16
CA LYS A 287 1.63 -7.54 4.82
C LYS A 287 0.19 -8.02 4.70
N ILE A 288 -0.53 -7.98 5.81
CA ILE A 288 -1.98 -8.15 5.89
C ILE A 288 -2.62 -6.90 6.48
N ASP A 289 -3.91 -6.70 6.22
CA ASP A 289 -4.73 -5.78 7.01
C ASP A 289 -5.55 -6.59 8.03
N LEU A 290 -5.84 -6.00 9.20
CA LEU A 290 -6.49 -6.73 10.31
C LEU A 290 -7.99 -6.98 10.08
N ASP A 291 -8.56 -6.39 9.03
CA ASP A 291 -9.89 -6.70 8.50
C ASP A 291 -9.87 -7.76 7.39
N GLN A 292 -8.70 -8.36 7.11
CA GLN A 292 -8.52 -9.42 6.12
C GLN A 292 -8.23 -10.77 6.79
N VAL A 293 -8.86 -11.83 6.28
CA VAL A 293 -8.78 -13.17 6.86
C VAL A 293 -8.37 -14.20 5.81
N PHE A 294 -7.47 -15.11 6.17
CA PHE A 294 -7.26 -16.34 5.42
C PHE A 294 -8.38 -17.34 5.74
N ASP A 295 -9.43 -17.35 4.92
CA ASP A 295 -10.51 -18.33 5.04
C ASP A 295 -9.99 -19.71 4.58
N GLN A 296 -9.37 -20.44 5.50
CA GLN A 296 -8.70 -21.72 5.22
C GLN A 296 -9.64 -22.75 4.59
N ARG A 297 -10.91 -22.75 5.02
CA ARG A 297 -11.92 -23.66 4.46
C ARG A 297 -12.22 -23.31 3.01
N ALA A 298 -12.41 -22.02 2.70
CA ALA A 298 -12.65 -21.58 1.34
C ALA A 298 -11.42 -21.78 0.45
N LEU A 299 -10.23 -21.42 0.93
CA LEU A 299 -8.96 -21.65 0.23
C LEU A 299 -8.83 -23.12 -0.15
N HIS A 300 -8.85 -24.03 0.82
CA HIS A 300 -8.69 -25.45 0.55
C HIS A 300 -9.78 -26.00 -0.39
N LYS A 301 -11.04 -25.55 -0.25
CA LYS A 301 -12.14 -25.94 -1.14
C LYS A 301 -11.89 -25.53 -2.60
N TYR A 302 -11.39 -24.33 -2.86
CA TYR A 302 -11.29 -23.76 -4.21
C TYR A 302 -9.91 -23.95 -4.86
N THR A 303 -8.85 -24.07 -4.06
CA THR A 303 -7.46 -24.16 -4.55
C THR A 303 -6.82 -25.52 -4.26
N GLY A 304 -7.33 -26.27 -3.28
CA GLY A 304 -6.72 -27.50 -2.77
C GLY A 304 -5.57 -27.27 -1.79
N GLU A 305 -5.24 -26.01 -1.47
CA GLU A 305 -4.11 -25.61 -0.63
C GLU A 305 -4.59 -24.65 0.46
N PHE A 306 -3.90 -24.66 1.59
CA PHE A 306 -4.08 -23.67 2.64
C PHE A 306 -3.21 -22.42 2.42
N ALA A 307 -3.48 -21.35 3.17
CA ALA A 307 -2.86 -20.05 2.97
C ALA A 307 -1.32 -20.09 3.00
N PHE A 308 -0.73 -20.75 4.01
CA PHE A 308 0.72 -20.75 4.15
C PHE A 308 1.38 -21.74 3.18
N GLU A 309 0.72 -22.84 2.81
CA GLU A 309 1.16 -23.73 1.72
C GLU A 309 1.36 -22.96 0.41
N ILE A 310 0.44 -22.03 0.09
CA ILE A 310 0.50 -21.21 -1.13
C ILE A 310 1.78 -20.35 -1.18
N PHE A 311 2.37 -19.97 -0.04
CA PHE A 311 3.64 -19.22 -0.02
C PHE A 311 4.85 -20.04 -0.47
N LYS A 312 4.73 -21.37 -0.56
CA LYS A 312 5.77 -22.26 -1.11
C LYS A 312 5.77 -22.30 -2.65
N ASP A 313 5.05 -21.38 -3.30
CA ASP A 313 4.99 -21.28 -4.74
C ASP A 313 6.37 -20.96 -5.35
N LYS A 314 6.82 -21.83 -6.26
CA LYS A 314 8.11 -21.74 -6.97
C LYS A 314 8.24 -20.49 -7.83
N LEU A 315 7.13 -19.83 -8.15
CA LEU A 315 7.15 -18.55 -8.86
C LEU A 315 7.71 -17.41 -8.00
N TRP A 316 7.57 -17.47 -6.67
CA TRP A 316 8.09 -16.44 -5.79
C TRP A 316 9.61 -16.52 -5.70
N GLY A 317 10.26 -15.51 -6.27
CA GLY A 317 11.71 -15.43 -6.42
C GLY A 317 12.27 -15.96 -7.73
N SER A 318 11.41 -16.46 -8.62
CA SER A 318 11.82 -16.93 -9.95
C SER A 318 12.23 -15.78 -10.88
N VAL A 319 12.84 -16.14 -12.00
CA VAL A 319 13.26 -15.20 -13.05
C VAL A 319 12.45 -15.48 -14.30
N GLY A 320 12.06 -14.41 -15.00
CA GLY A 320 11.39 -14.51 -16.28
C GLY A 320 11.72 -13.36 -17.22
N VAL A 321 11.01 -13.34 -18.35
CA VAL A 321 11.11 -12.32 -19.39
C VAL A 321 9.75 -11.66 -19.59
N HIS A 322 9.72 -10.33 -19.53
CA HIS A 322 8.53 -9.51 -19.77
C HIS A 322 8.85 -8.45 -20.81
N ASN A 323 8.13 -8.43 -21.94
CA ASN A 323 8.37 -7.49 -23.05
C ASN A 323 9.84 -7.47 -23.53
N GLY A 324 10.49 -8.63 -23.57
CA GLY A 324 11.90 -8.77 -23.97
C GLY A 324 12.92 -8.40 -22.89
N GLU A 325 12.48 -8.03 -21.68
CA GLU A 325 13.34 -7.62 -20.57
C GLU A 325 13.31 -8.65 -19.44
N GLU A 326 14.46 -8.91 -18.82
CA GLU A 326 14.50 -9.83 -17.68
C GLU A 326 13.85 -9.21 -16.42
N VAL A 327 13.08 -10.02 -15.72
CA VAL A 327 12.41 -9.66 -14.48
C VAL A 327 12.71 -10.65 -13.36
N GLN A 328 12.86 -10.13 -12.14
CA GLN A 328 12.94 -10.86 -10.89
C GLN A 328 11.56 -10.83 -10.23
N LEU A 329 10.93 -11.99 -10.04
CA LEU A 329 9.62 -12.13 -9.40
C LEU A 329 9.76 -12.21 -7.86
N GLY A 330 10.54 -11.27 -7.30
CA GLY A 330 10.85 -11.20 -5.87
C GLY A 330 9.71 -10.72 -4.97
N MET A 331 8.63 -10.24 -5.58
CA MET A 331 7.45 -9.77 -4.87
C MET A 331 6.22 -10.59 -5.27
N ILE A 332 5.32 -10.80 -4.31
CA ILE A 332 4.08 -11.59 -4.48
C ILE A 332 2.88 -10.72 -4.12
N ALA A 333 1.80 -10.83 -4.88
CA ALA A 333 0.54 -10.17 -4.58
C ALA A 333 -0.63 -11.15 -4.79
N GLY A 334 -1.55 -11.17 -3.82
CA GLY A 334 -2.80 -11.91 -3.90
C GLY A 334 -4.00 -11.02 -4.19
N SER A 335 -5.20 -11.58 -4.08
CA SER A 335 -6.47 -10.87 -4.30
C SER A 335 -7.36 -10.85 -3.06
N LEU A 336 -8.44 -10.07 -3.14
CA LEU A 336 -9.45 -9.97 -2.10
C LEU A 336 -10.80 -10.46 -2.62
N VAL A 337 -11.60 -11.00 -1.72
CA VAL A 337 -13.02 -11.29 -1.92
C VAL A 337 -13.81 -10.77 -0.73
N ASN A 338 -14.97 -10.15 -0.95
CA ASN A 338 -15.80 -9.68 0.16
C ASN A 338 -16.42 -10.86 0.93
N ASP A 339 -16.62 -10.67 2.24
CA ASP A 339 -17.31 -11.63 3.12
C ASP A 339 -18.66 -12.14 2.60
N TYR A 340 -19.49 -11.26 2.04
CA TYR A 340 -20.80 -11.61 1.49
C TYR A 340 -20.70 -12.31 0.13
N ASP A 341 -19.60 -12.15 -0.58
CA ASP A 341 -19.37 -12.70 -1.93
C ASP A 341 -18.70 -14.07 -1.90
N ILE A 342 -17.94 -14.39 -0.84
CA ILE A 342 -17.19 -15.66 -0.73
C ILE A 342 -18.09 -16.90 -0.81
N LYS A 343 -19.38 -16.76 -0.46
CA LYS A 343 -20.39 -17.83 -0.59
C LYS A 343 -20.64 -18.23 -2.06
N LYS A 344 -20.45 -17.31 -3.00
CA LYS A 344 -20.56 -17.57 -4.45
C LYS A 344 -19.28 -18.23 -4.95
N SER A 345 -18.15 -17.60 -4.70
CA SER A 345 -16.83 -18.04 -5.15
C SER A 345 -15.74 -17.35 -4.35
N LEU A 346 -14.60 -18.02 -4.16
CA LEU A 346 -13.38 -17.39 -3.67
C LEU A 346 -12.84 -16.34 -4.66
N PHE A 347 -13.20 -16.44 -5.94
CA PHE A 347 -12.67 -15.57 -7.01
C PHE A 347 -13.68 -14.51 -7.48
N GLU A 348 -14.73 -14.31 -6.71
CA GLU A 348 -15.67 -13.23 -6.95
C GLU A 348 -14.95 -11.89 -6.69
N PRO A 349 -14.93 -10.95 -7.66
CA PRO A 349 -14.21 -9.69 -7.49
C PRO A 349 -14.86 -8.84 -6.39
N ASP A 350 -14.02 -8.16 -5.62
CA ASP A 350 -14.42 -7.18 -4.62
C ASP A 350 -15.11 -5.97 -5.26
N ILE A 351 -14.61 -5.52 -6.40
CA ILE A 351 -15.22 -4.48 -7.24
C ILE A 351 -16.24 -5.12 -8.19
N LYS A 352 -17.47 -4.57 -8.22
CA LYS A 352 -18.54 -5.05 -9.10
C LYS A 352 -18.55 -4.35 -10.44
N LYS A 353 -18.95 -5.10 -11.48
CA LYS A 353 -19.25 -4.55 -12.79
C LYS A 353 -20.39 -3.54 -12.65
N ASP A 354 -20.34 -2.44 -13.38
CA ASP A 354 -21.46 -1.52 -13.45
C ASP A 354 -22.69 -2.25 -14.03
N GLU A 355 -23.74 -2.41 -13.24
CA GLU A 355 -25.02 -3.00 -13.66
C GLU A 355 -26.14 -1.95 -13.87
N ILE A 356 -25.91 -0.69 -13.47
CA ILE A 356 -26.95 0.34 -13.39
C ILE A 356 -26.78 1.37 -14.50
N THR A 357 -27.91 1.86 -15.01
CA THR A 357 -28.06 3.09 -15.80
C THR A 357 -27.11 4.17 -15.30
N ILE A 358 -26.19 4.61 -16.15
CA ILE A 358 -25.14 5.59 -15.82
C ILE A 358 -25.82 6.84 -15.21
N THR A 359 -25.52 7.15 -13.95
CA THR A 359 -25.93 8.40 -13.31
C THR A 359 -25.18 9.57 -13.92
N TYR A 360 -25.72 10.79 -13.84
CA TYR A 360 -25.16 11.94 -14.57
C TYR A 360 -23.66 12.18 -14.32
N ASP A 361 -23.20 11.96 -13.10
CA ASP A 361 -21.80 12.06 -12.70
C ASP A 361 -20.92 10.99 -13.38
N LYS A 362 -21.43 9.77 -13.55
CA LYS A 362 -20.71 8.68 -14.22
C LYS A 362 -20.52 8.90 -15.72
N PHE A 363 -21.21 9.85 -16.36
CA PHE A 363 -20.87 10.26 -17.74
C PHE A 363 -19.52 10.98 -17.82
N ILE A 364 -19.13 11.69 -16.75
CA ILE A 364 -17.93 12.54 -16.71
C ILE A 364 -16.85 11.90 -15.83
N PHE A 365 -17.22 11.07 -14.86
CA PHE A 365 -16.30 10.39 -13.96
C PHE A 365 -16.87 9.05 -13.48
N ASN A 366 -16.55 7.97 -14.20
CA ASN A 366 -16.92 6.62 -13.78
C ASN A 366 -15.68 5.82 -13.38
N SER A 367 -15.17 6.05 -12.19
CA SER A 367 -14.02 5.28 -11.70
C SER A 367 -14.26 3.77 -11.58
N GLN A 368 -15.54 3.34 -11.49
CA GLN A 368 -15.90 1.93 -11.28
C GLN A 368 -15.54 1.04 -12.48
N LYS A 369 -15.79 1.50 -13.71
CA LYS A 369 -15.45 0.74 -14.93
C LYS A 369 -13.96 0.39 -15.05
N PRO A 370 -13.01 1.34 -15.02
CA PRO A 370 -11.58 1.03 -15.07
C PRO A 370 -11.10 0.25 -13.84
N GLN A 371 -11.66 0.51 -12.65
CA GLN A 371 -11.36 -0.30 -11.45
C GLN A 371 -11.76 -1.76 -11.65
N TYR A 372 -12.99 -2.03 -12.12
CA TYR A 372 -13.46 -3.38 -12.40
C TYR A 372 -12.60 -4.07 -13.47
N ILE A 373 -12.35 -3.40 -14.60
CA ILE A 373 -11.48 -3.94 -15.67
C ILE A 373 -10.12 -4.33 -15.10
N SER A 374 -9.51 -3.44 -14.32
CA SER A 374 -8.23 -3.67 -13.68
C SER A 374 -8.26 -4.86 -12.72
N THR A 375 -9.23 -4.91 -11.81
CA THR A 375 -9.42 -6.00 -10.84
C THR A 375 -9.55 -7.34 -11.55
N ILE A 376 -10.39 -7.45 -12.59
CA ILE A 376 -10.55 -8.71 -13.33
C ILE A 376 -9.28 -9.07 -14.11
N ALA A 377 -8.66 -8.08 -14.78
CA ALA A 377 -7.48 -8.31 -15.59
C ALA A 377 -6.25 -8.72 -14.77
N GLU A 378 -6.14 -8.25 -13.52
CA GLU A 378 -5.05 -8.60 -12.61
C GLU A 378 -5.47 -9.68 -11.63
N MET A 379 -6.25 -9.28 -10.62
CA MET A 379 -6.61 -10.09 -9.46
C MET A 379 -7.50 -11.27 -9.84
N GLY A 380 -8.35 -11.11 -10.86
CA GLY A 380 -9.20 -12.17 -11.41
C GLY A 380 -8.50 -13.12 -12.39
N THR A 381 -7.20 -12.95 -12.66
CA THR A 381 -6.47 -13.87 -13.54
C THR A 381 -6.30 -15.22 -12.87
N ARG A 382 -6.67 -16.28 -13.59
CA ARG A 382 -6.47 -17.68 -13.20
C ARG A 382 -5.52 -18.39 -14.16
N TYR A 383 -4.68 -19.26 -13.61
CA TYR A 383 -3.69 -20.02 -14.35
C TYR A 383 -4.08 -21.49 -14.47
N LYS A 384 -3.88 -22.05 -15.66
CA LYS A 384 -3.84 -23.51 -15.88
C LYS A 384 -2.42 -24.02 -15.66
N LYS A 385 -2.25 -25.35 -15.59
CA LYS A 385 -1.02 -26.08 -15.21
C LYS A 385 0.25 -25.80 -16.07
N LYS A 386 0.22 -24.85 -17.01
CA LYS A 386 1.33 -24.43 -17.89
C LYS A 386 1.29 -22.93 -18.22
N ASP A 387 0.38 -22.18 -17.62
CA ASP A 387 0.23 -20.77 -17.96
C ASP A 387 1.36 -19.95 -17.33
N ASN A 388 1.92 -19.07 -18.14
CA ASN A 388 2.85 -18.04 -17.68
C ASN A 388 2.11 -17.06 -16.73
N PRO A 389 2.72 -16.67 -15.59
CA PRO A 389 2.09 -15.74 -14.68
C PRO A 389 1.99 -14.34 -15.30
N ILE A 390 1.32 -13.44 -14.60
CA ILE A 390 1.30 -12.01 -14.95
C ILE A 390 2.00 -11.21 -13.86
N ILE A 391 2.59 -10.08 -14.25
CA ILE A 391 3.00 -9.05 -13.30
C ILE A 391 1.81 -8.24 -12.79
N ARG A 392 1.89 -7.84 -11.52
CA ARG A 392 0.95 -6.95 -10.84
C ARG A 392 1.53 -5.55 -10.72
N TYR A 393 0.72 -4.54 -11.05
CA TYR A 393 1.02 -3.14 -10.75
C TYR A 393 0.02 -2.57 -9.76
N HIS A 394 -1.25 -2.96 -9.89
CA HIS A 394 -2.25 -2.62 -8.88
C HIS A 394 -2.15 -3.64 -7.76
N VAL A 395 -1.51 -3.24 -6.68
CA VAL A 395 -1.43 -4.02 -5.44
C VAL A 395 -2.53 -3.53 -4.50
N THR A 396 -2.94 -4.36 -3.54
CA THR A 396 -3.80 -3.95 -2.43
C THR A 396 -2.92 -3.63 -1.23
N GLY A 397 -3.34 -2.70 -0.37
CA GLY A 397 -2.56 -2.31 0.81
C GLY A 397 -2.12 -3.52 1.66
N GLY A 398 -3.01 -4.48 1.90
CA GLY A 398 -2.72 -5.82 2.41
C GLY A 398 -2.66 -6.89 1.30
N THR A 399 -2.28 -8.12 1.64
CA THR A 399 -2.14 -9.27 0.72
C THR A 399 -0.96 -9.16 -0.26
N ASN A 400 0.19 -8.68 0.22
CA ASN A 400 1.40 -8.57 -0.61
C ASN A 400 2.69 -8.81 0.19
N GLY A 401 3.73 -9.30 -0.50
CA GLY A 401 5.01 -9.62 0.12
C GLY A 401 6.22 -9.38 -0.78
N ILE A 402 7.39 -9.37 -0.15
CA ILE A 402 8.70 -9.23 -0.80
C ILE A 402 9.73 -10.11 -0.08
N LEU A 403 10.63 -10.72 -0.86
CA LEU A 403 11.79 -11.43 -0.32
C LEU A 403 12.80 -10.45 0.28
N VAL A 404 13.37 -10.79 1.44
CA VAL A 404 14.33 -9.96 2.16
C VAL A 404 15.56 -9.65 1.29
N GLU A 405 16.06 -10.64 0.55
CA GLU A 405 17.20 -10.43 -0.36
C GLU A 405 16.88 -9.41 -1.46
N ASP A 406 15.70 -9.49 -2.07
CA ASP A 406 15.26 -8.55 -3.09
C ASP A 406 14.99 -7.15 -2.51
N LEU A 407 14.48 -7.08 -1.28
CA LEU A 407 14.31 -5.82 -0.55
C LEU A 407 15.67 -5.13 -0.32
N ILE A 408 16.70 -5.87 0.12
CA ILE A 408 18.07 -5.36 0.33
C ILE A 408 18.71 -4.93 -0.99
N LYS A 409 18.53 -5.73 -2.05
CA LYS A 409 19.15 -5.54 -3.36
C LYS A 409 18.55 -4.35 -4.10
N TYR A 410 17.23 -4.29 -4.22
CA TYR A 410 16.54 -3.27 -5.00
C TYR A 410 16.27 -2.00 -4.19
N LYS A 411 16.16 -2.10 -2.86
CA LYS A 411 15.84 -1.00 -1.95
C LYS A 411 14.59 -0.21 -2.36
N PRO A 412 13.46 -0.86 -2.70
CA PRO A 412 12.20 -0.16 -2.87
C PRO A 412 11.81 0.55 -1.56
N PHE A 413 11.13 1.67 -1.71
CA PHE A 413 10.61 2.44 -0.59
C PHE A 413 9.35 3.18 -1.02
N THR A 414 8.55 3.62 -0.04
CA THR A 414 7.43 4.50 -0.33
C THR A 414 7.81 5.92 0.11
N PRO A 415 7.79 6.92 -0.80
CA PRO A 415 8.12 8.29 -0.42
C PRO A 415 7.25 8.79 0.75
N SER A 416 7.87 9.44 1.73
CA SER A 416 7.21 9.78 2.99
C SER A 416 6.07 10.80 2.90
N PHE A 417 5.92 11.49 1.75
CA PHE A 417 4.78 12.38 1.51
C PHE A 417 3.52 11.63 1.05
N ILE A 418 3.62 10.34 0.68
CA ILE A 418 2.50 9.55 0.19
C ILE A 418 1.53 9.24 1.33
N GLY A 419 0.33 9.80 1.23
CA GLY A 419 -0.74 9.65 2.22
C GLY A 419 -1.77 8.56 1.92
N ARG A 420 -1.77 7.97 0.71
CA ARG A 420 -2.60 6.83 0.28
C ARG A 420 -1.92 6.14 -0.88
N ALA A 421 -2.29 4.88 -1.15
CA ALA A 421 -1.74 4.10 -2.26
C ALA A 421 -0.22 3.86 -2.10
N GLU A 422 0.19 3.62 -0.85
CA GLU A 422 1.56 3.43 -0.43
C GLU A 422 2.21 2.19 -1.05
N ASP A 423 1.42 1.14 -1.31
CA ASP A 423 1.84 -0.11 -1.92
C ASP A 423 2.10 0.04 -3.43
N GLN A 424 1.31 0.85 -4.14
CA GLN A 424 1.60 1.18 -5.54
C GLN A 424 2.80 2.13 -5.63
N ALA A 425 2.90 3.11 -4.73
CA ALA A 425 4.08 3.97 -4.66
C ALA A 425 5.37 3.19 -4.36
N PHE A 426 5.29 2.08 -3.60
CA PHE A 426 6.42 1.20 -3.32
C PHE A 426 6.99 0.56 -4.59
N ILE A 427 6.16 -0.05 -5.45
CA ILE A 427 6.63 -0.61 -6.73
C ILE A 427 7.11 0.50 -7.68
N LEU A 428 6.40 1.64 -7.72
CA LEU A 428 6.79 2.77 -8.58
C LEU A 428 8.18 3.32 -8.25
N SER A 429 8.62 3.22 -7.00
CA SER A 429 9.99 3.63 -6.61
C SER A 429 11.11 2.89 -7.33
N ILE A 430 10.82 1.70 -7.88
CA ILE A 430 11.79 0.85 -8.58
C ILE A 430 11.33 0.42 -9.98
N ILE A 431 10.25 1.02 -10.52
CA ILE A 431 9.65 0.57 -11.78
C ILE A 431 10.67 0.52 -12.93
N ASP A 432 11.54 1.53 -13.04
CA ASP A 432 12.56 1.63 -14.08
C ASP A 432 13.98 1.26 -13.61
N LYS A 433 14.12 0.69 -12.41
CA LYS A 433 15.42 0.33 -11.84
C LYS A 433 15.79 -1.13 -12.18
N LYS A 434 16.84 -1.32 -12.98
CA LYS A 434 17.47 -2.63 -13.20
C LYS A 434 18.62 -2.86 -12.21
N ILE A 435 18.68 -4.04 -11.61
CA ILE A 435 19.86 -4.52 -10.88
C ILE A 435 20.29 -5.85 -11.50
N HIS A 436 21.57 -5.95 -11.90
CA HIS A 436 22.12 -7.11 -12.61
C HIS A 436 21.27 -7.50 -13.84
N GLY A 437 20.86 -6.52 -14.63
CA GLY A 437 20.04 -6.72 -15.84
C GLY A 437 18.54 -6.92 -15.61
N LYS A 438 18.08 -7.08 -14.35
CA LYS A 438 16.71 -7.51 -14.04
C LYS A 438 15.90 -6.43 -13.34
N TYR A 439 14.63 -6.29 -13.73
CA TYR A 439 13.64 -5.47 -13.00
C TYR A 439 12.94 -6.27 -11.91
N LEU A 440 12.76 -5.69 -10.71
CA LEU A 440 11.95 -6.31 -9.66
C LEU A 440 10.44 -6.09 -9.93
N ARG A 441 9.64 -7.16 -9.85
CA ARG A 441 8.19 -7.11 -10.10
C ARG A 441 7.40 -7.95 -9.10
N TYR A 442 6.15 -7.53 -8.86
CA TYR A 442 5.15 -8.38 -8.24
C TYR A 442 4.66 -9.39 -9.28
N TYR A 443 4.63 -10.67 -8.95
CA TYR A 443 3.81 -11.63 -9.67
C TYR A 443 2.47 -11.80 -8.96
N HIS A 444 1.41 -12.05 -9.74
CA HIS A 444 0.10 -12.41 -9.20
C HIS A 444 0.11 -13.90 -8.83
N ASN A 445 -0.21 -14.22 -7.58
CA ASN A 445 -0.53 -15.59 -7.19
C ASN A 445 -2.05 -15.75 -7.22
N ASP A 446 -2.56 -16.57 -8.12
CA ASP A 446 -3.99 -16.71 -8.34
C ASP A 446 -4.72 -17.50 -7.24
N LYS A 447 -3.99 -18.22 -6.38
CA LYS A 447 -4.57 -18.96 -5.24
C LYS A 447 -4.56 -18.15 -3.96
N LEU A 448 -3.66 -17.17 -3.85
CA LEU A 448 -3.52 -16.33 -2.67
C LEU A 448 -4.68 -15.32 -2.61
N VAL A 449 -5.75 -15.67 -1.90
CA VAL A 449 -6.93 -14.82 -1.74
C VAL A 449 -7.23 -14.65 -0.24
N MET A 450 -7.43 -13.41 0.19
CA MET A 450 -7.92 -13.11 1.54
C MET A 450 -9.38 -12.63 1.48
N ARG A 451 -10.17 -13.01 2.48
CA ARG A 451 -11.53 -12.51 2.66
C ARG A 451 -11.48 -11.16 3.35
N HIS A 452 -12.19 -10.18 2.83
CA HIS A 452 -12.28 -8.83 3.38
C HIS A 452 -13.59 -8.66 4.17
N ASP A 453 -13.47 -8.43 5.48
CA ASP A 453 -14.60 -8.48 6.43
C ASP A 453 -15.03 -7.09 6.93
N LYS A 454 -14.80 -6.05 6.12
CA LYS A 454 -15.09 -4.64 6.47
C LYS A 454 -16.55 -4.39 6.85
N HIS A 455 -17.48 -5.12 6.25
CA HIS A 455 -18.91 -4.92 6.48
C HIS A 455 -19.42 -5.63 7.73
N ASN A 456 -18.85 -6.77 8.09
CA ASN A 456 -19.22 -7.51 9.30
C ASN A 456 -18.71 -6.84 10.60
N LEU A 457 -17.58 -6.12 10.54
CA LEU A 457 -17.03 -5.38 11.68
C LEU A 457 -17.76 -4.06 11.95
N ILE A 458 -18.40 -3.47 10.94
CA ILE A 458 -19.24 -2.29 11.08
C ILE A 458 -20.70 -2.74 11.19
N LYS A 459 -21.13 -3.17 12.38
CA LYS A 459 -22.58 -3.19 12.64
C LYS A 459 -23.08 -1.74 12.61
N LYS A 460 -23.86 -1.40 11.59
CA LYS A 460 -24.64 -0.16 11.59
C LYS A 460 -25.61 -0.22 12.80
N PRO A 461 -25.71 0.86 13.59
CA PRO A 461 -26.73 0.96 14.64
C PRO A 461 -28.14 0.84 14.07
#